data_AF-A0A7G2IR56-F1
#
_entry.id   AF-A0A7G2IR56-F1
#
_cell.length_a   1.000
_cell.length_b   1.000
_cell.length_c   1.000
_cell.angle_alpha   90.00
_cell.angle_beta   90.00
_cell.angle_gamma   90.00
#
_symmetry.space_group_name_H-M   'P 1'
#
loop_
_entity.id
_entity.type
_entity.pdbx_description
1 polymer ?
#
loop_
_entity_poly.entity_id
_entity_poly.type
_entity_poly.pdbx_seq_one_letter_code
_entity_poly.pdbx_strand_id
1 'polypeptide(L)'
;MRCFDITNILAVSEQSHVFRQWRYRYKKRKYFVALYSDFWESVAGRPYGNWYKLPIYVERKSFNELASKKRAEYRRRYDLLDHINEEIMILLQNQM
;
A
#
# COMPACT_ATOMS: atom_id res chain seq x y z
N MET A 1 8.60 0.60 11.23
CA MET A 1 9.63 0.42 10.18
C MET A 1 10.65 1.57 10.20
N ARG A 2 11.68 1.48 11.04
CA ARG A 2 12.87 2.35 11.02
C ARG A 2 14.17 1.56 10.80
N CYS A 3 14.06 0.24 10.64
CA CYS A 3 15.19 -0.69 10.65
C CYS A 3 15.84 -0.90 9.28
N PHE A 4 15.17 -0.51 8.21
CA PHE A 4 15.73 -0.51 6.87
C PHE A 4 15.63 0.93 6.39
N ASP A 5 16.73 1.53 5.95
CA ASP A 5 16.81 2.90 5.42
C ASP A 5 16.06 3.02 4.08
N ILE A 6 14.77 2.69 4.10
CA ILE A 6 13.87 2.74 2.96
C ILE A 6 13.52 4.20 2.75
N THR A 7 14.10 4.77 1.70
CA THR A 7 13.86 6.15 1.31
C THR A 7 12.69 6.31 0.35
N ASN A 8 12.34 5.24 -0.37
CA ASN A 8 11.31 5.28 -1.41
C ASN A 8 10.62 3.92 -1.55
N ILE A 9 9.29 3.95 -1.69
CA ILE A 9 8.48 2.79 -2.06
C ILE A 9 7.78 3.15 -3.37
N LEU A 10 8.04 2.36 -4.43
CA LEU A 10 7.44 2.54 -5.75
C LEU A 10 6.48 1.39 -6.05
N ALA A 11 5.35 1.71 -6.67
CA ALA A 11 4.34 0.76 -7.06
C ALA A 11 3.99 0.94 -8.54
N VAL A 12 3.62 -0.16 -9.20
CA VAL A 12 3.24 -0.16 -10.61
C VAL A 12 1.80 0.31 -10.79
N SER A 13 1.56 1.12 -11.81
CA SER A 13 0.21 1.41 -12.28
C SER A 13 -0.28 0.29 -13.21
N GLU A 14 -1.58 0.26 -13.44
CA GLU A 14 -2.19 -0.63 -14.40
C GLU A 14 -1.78 -0.35 -15.85
N GLN A 15 -1.23 0.83 -16.13
CA GLN A 15 -0.67 1.20 -17.42
C GLN A 15 0.53 0.34 -17.81
N SER A 16 1.31 -0.09 -16.82
CA SER A 16 2.50 -0.94 -16.98
C SER A 16 2.15 -2.44 -17.09
N HIS A 17 0.87 -2.81 -17.02
CA HIS A 17 0.46 -4.21 -17.02
C HIS A 17 0.65 -4.87 -18.40
N VAL A 18 1.12 -6.13 -18.42
CA VAL A 18 1.41 -6.88 -19.67
C VAL A 18 0.20 -6.95 -20.63
N PHE A 19 -1.02 -7.04 -20.10
CA PHE A 19 -2.24 -7.08 -20.92
C PHE A 19 -2.61 -5.74 -21.60
N ARG A 20 -1.93 -4.64 -21.26
CA ARG A 20 -2.06 -3.36 -21.97
C ARG A 20 -1.10 -3.20 -23.15
N GLN A 21 -0.16 -4.13 -23.34
CA GLN A 21 0.71 -4.12 -24.52
C GLN A 21 -0.06 -4.41 -25.81
N TRP A 22 0.42 -3.86 -26.93
CA TRP A 22 -0.18 -3.99 -28.26
C TRP A 22 -0.54 -5.43 -28.65
N ARG A 23 0.35 -6.37 -28.33
CA ARG A 23 0.18 -7.81 -28.60
C ARG A 23 -1.11 -8.40 -27.98
N TYR A 24 -1.55 -7.89 -26.84
CA TYR A 24 -2.68 -8.42 -26.07
C TYR A 24 -3.94 -7.55 -26.16
N ARG A 25 -3.85 -6.38 -26.80
CA ARG A 25 -4.89 -5.33 -26.81
C ARG A 25 -6.27 -5.82 -27.30
N TYR A 26 -6.31 -6.73 -28.27
CA TYR A 26 -7.56 -7.22 -28.85
C TYR A 26 -8.15 -8.43 -28.11
N LYS A 27 -7.32 -9.26 -27.45
CA LYS A 27 -7.77 -10.51 -26.81
C LYS A 27 -8.01 -10.39 -25.31
N LYS A 28 -7.27 -9.51 -24.62
CA LYS A 28 -7.21 -9.50 -23.14
C LYS A 28 -7.69 -8.20 -22.50
N ARG A 29 -7.98 -7.14 -23.27
CA ARG A 29 -8.44 -5.85 -22.73
C ARG A 29 -9.71 -5.93 -21.88
N LYS A 30 -10.65 -6.83 -22.22
CA LYS A 30 -11.89 -7.04 -21.44
C LYS A 30 -11.70 -7.82 -20.14
N TYR A 31 -10.54 -8.47 -19.95
CA TYR A 31 -10.27 -9.35 -18.80
C TYR A 31 -9.39 -8.68 -17.74
N PHE A 32 -8.87 -7.49 -18.04
CA PHE A 32 -8.04 -6.74 -17.11
C PHE A 32 -8.91 -5.73 -16.36
N VAL A 33 -9.25 -6.06 -15.12
CA VAL A 33 -10.12 -5.26 -14.24
C VAL A 33 -9.38 -4.72 -13.02
N ALA A 34 -8.06 -4.92 -12.93
CA ALA A 34 -7.27 -4.43 -11.82
C ALA A 34 -7.02 -2.92 -11.96
N LEU A 35 -7.61 -2.15 -11.06
CA LEU A 35 -7.42 -0.70 -10.93
C LEU A 35 -6.39 -0.45 -9.82
N TYR A 36 -5.11 -0.60 -10.17
CA TYR A 36 -4.02 -0.42 -9.22
C TYR A 36 -3.90 1.04 -8.78
N SER A 37 -4.12 2.01 -9.69
CA SER A 37 -4.22 3.43 -9.37
C SER A 37 -5.12 3.71 -8.17
N ASP A 38 -6.36 3.24 -8.22
CA ASP A 38 -7.38 3.50 -7.21
C ASP A 38 -6.99 2.89 -5.86
N PHE A 39 -6.37 1.71 -5.90
CA PHE A 39 -5.84 1.06 -4.71
C PHE A 39 -4.68 1.87 -4.10
N TRP A 40 -3.71 2.30 -4.90
CA TRP A 40 -2.59 3.10 -4.41
C TRP A 40 -3.03 4.43 -3.83
N GLU A 41 -3.96 5.13 -4.49
CA GLU A 41 -4.53 6.37 -3.98
C GLU A 41 -5.27 6.17 -2.66
N SER A 42 -5.96 5.03 -2.49
CA SER A 42 -6.64 4.68 -1.23
C SER A 42 -5.69 4.52 -0.04
N VAL A 43 -4.41 4.22 -0.28
CA VAL A 43 -3.35 4.10 0.73
C VAL A 43 -2.38 5.30 0.70
N ALA A 44 -2.87 6.46 0.23
CA ALA A 44 -2.13 7.73 0.12
C ALA A 44 -0.92 7.69 -0.83
N GLY A 45 -0.92 6.76 -1.78
CA GLY A 45 0.00 6.76 -2.91
C GLY A 45 -0.23 7.95 -3.83
N ARG A 46 0.85 8.51 -4.37
CA ARG A 46 0.81 9.65 -5.29
C ARG A 46 1.40 9.26 -6.65
N PRO A 47 0.84 9.74 -7.78
CA PRO A 47 1.43 9.52 -9.09
C PRO A 47 2.88 10.01 -9.16
N TYR A 48 3.75 9.23 -9.79
CA TYR A 48 5.17 9.51 -9.99
C TYR A 48 5.62 8.96 -11.37
N GLY A 49 5.43 9.75 -12.42
CA GLY A 49 5.64 9.31 -13.79
C GLY A 49 4.72 8.12 -14.13
N ASN A 50 5.29 7.01 -14.60
CA ASN A 50 4.55 5.76 -14.89
C ASN A 50 4.29 4.89 -13.64
N TRP A 51 4.74 5.35 -12.48
CA TRP A 51 4.69 4.64 -11.20
C TRP A 51 3.83 5.41 -10.20
N TYR A 52 3.58 4.78 -9.06
CA TYR A 52 3.07 5.43 -7.86
C TYR A 52 4.16 5.45 -6.80
N LYS A 53 4.27 6.55 -6.07
CA LYS A 53 5.11 6.67 -4.88
C LYS A 53 4.23 6.51 -3.64
N LEU A 54 4.50 5.47 -2.86
CA LEU A 54 3.80 5.21 -1.61
C LEU A 54 4.52 5.94 -0.46
N PRO A 55 3.77 6.38 0.57
CA PRO A 55 4.39 6.94 1.76
C PRO A 55 5.16 5.85 2.51
N ILE A 56 6.32 6.21 3.06
CA ILE A 56 7.12 5.30 3.90
C ILE A 56 6.35 4.91 5.16
N TYR A 57 5.53 5.84 5.66
CA TYR A 57 4.66 5.66 6.81
C TYR A 57 3.21 5.83 6.38
N VAL A 58 2.39 4.79 6.58
CA VAL A 58 0.96 4.91 6.39
C VAL A 58 0.39 5.76 7.52
N GLU A 59 -0.16 6.91 7.18
CA GLU A 59 -0.75 7.82 8.15
C GLU A 59 -1.98 7.18 8.81
N ARG A 60 -1.99 7.15 10.15
CA ARG A 60 -3.13 6.66 10.91
C ARG A 60 -4.18 7.76 10.94
N LYS A 61 -5.35 7.48 10.35
CA LYS A 61 -6.54 8.33 10.47
C LYS A 61 -6.95 8.45 11.93
N SER A 62 -7.31 9.66 12.35
CA SER A 62 -7.82 9.93 13.68
C SER A 62 -9.18 9.26 13.88
N PHE A 63 -9.43 8.73 15.07
CA PHE A 63 -10.73 8.13 15.40
C PHE A 63 -11.88 9.15 15.37
N ASN A 64 -11.60 10.44 15.48
CA ASN A 64 -12.59 11.51 15.36
C ASN A 64 -13.12 11.64 13.92
N GLU A 65 -12.26 11.40 12.92
CA GLU A 65 -12.59 11.47 11.49
C GLU A 65 -13.22 10.18 10.97
N LEU A 66 -13.02 9.07 11.70
CA LEU A 66 -13.61 7.78 11.37
C LEU A 66 -15.07 7.71 11.80
N ALA A 67 -15.93 7.31 10.87
CA ALA A 67 -17.32 6.96 11.16
C ALA A 67 -17.37 5.92 12.28
N SER A 68 -18.27 6.13 13.27
CA SER A 68 -18.34 5.32 14.49
C SER A 68 -18.33 3.80 14.23
N LYS A 69 -19.09 3.36 13.22
CA LYS A 69 -19.19 1.94 12.81
C LYS A 69 -17.87 1.31 12.37
N LYS A 70 -16.90 2.10 11.91
CA LYS A 70 -15.57 1.64 11.47
C LYS A 70 -14.47 1.77 12.53
N ARG A 71 -14.72 2.46 13.66
CA ARG A 71 -13.68 2.71 14.69
C ARG A 71 -13.14 1.43 15.31
N ALA A 72 -14.00 0.44 15.56
CA ALA A 72 -13.58 -0.86 16.11
C ALA A 72 -12.68 -1.64 15.16
N GLU A 73 -12.99 -1.62 13.86
CA GLU A 73 -12.17 -2.24 12.81
C GLU A 73 -10.80 -1.56 12.69
N TYR A 74 -10.77 -0.24 12.63
CA TYR A 74 -9.52 0.54 12.54
C TYR A 74 -8.65 0.38 13.78
N ARG A 75 -9.25 0.29 14.98
CA ARG A 75 -8.50 0.01 16.21
C ARG A 75 -7.81 -1.35 16.13
N ARG A 76 -8.55 -2.42 15.85
CA ARG A 76 -7.97 -3.77 15.69
C ARG A 76 -6.88 -3.81 14.63
N ARG A 77 -7.08 -3.10 13.51
CA ARG A 77 -6.07 -2.99 12.46
C ARG A 77 -4.80 -2.31 12.96
N TYR A 78 -4.91 -1.21 13.71
CA TYR A 78 -3.76 -0.51 14.25
C TYR A 78 -3.04 -1.33 15.33
N ASP A 79 -3.79 -1.99 16.21
CA ASP A 79 -3.24 -2.88 17.25
C ASP A 79 -2.44 -4.03 16.61
N LEU A 80 -2.97 -4.65 15.55
CA LEU A 80 -2.28 -5.70 14.80
C LEU A 80 -0.99 -5.18 14.15
N LEU A 81 -1.04 -4.00 13.53
CA LEU A 81 0.14 -3.39 12.88
C LEU A 81 1.21 -3.01 13.90
N ASP A 82 0.82 -2.56 15.09
CA ASP A 82 1.75 -2.27 16.19
C ASP A 82 2.41 -3.56 16.68
N HIS A 83 1.62 -4.61 16.93
CA HIS A 83 2.14 -5.91 17.35
C HIS A 83 3.14 -6.49 16.35
N ILE A 84 2.81 -6.51 15.06
CA ILE A 84 3.73 -6.98 14.00
C ILE A 84 5.01 -6.14 14.00
N ASN A 85 4.89 -4.81 14.14
CA ASN A 85 6.05 -3.93 14.17
C ASN A 85 6.92 -4.17 15.42
N GLU A 86 6.32 -4.43 16.58
CA GLU A 86 7.03 -4.80 17.81
C GLU A 86 7.79 -6.13 17.63
N GLU A 87 7.13 -7.17 17.11
CA GLU A 87 7.77 -8.47 16.84
C GLU A 87 8.96 -8.34 15.89
N ILE A 88 8.80 -7.59 14.80
CA ILE A 88 9.90 -7.32 13.85
C ILE A 88 11.07 -6.62 14.56
N MET A 89 10.79 -5.62 15.40
CA MET A 89 11.84 -4.90 16.11
C MET A 89 12.57 -5.79 17.11
N ILE A 90 11.86 -6.66 17.85
CA ILE A 90 12.45 -7.64 18.77
C ILE A 90 13.34 -8.62 18.02
N LEU A 91 12.86 -9.18 16.91
CA LEU A 91 13.63 -10.11 16.09
C LEU A 91 14.92 -9.48 15.57
N LEU A 92 14.87 -8.22 15.13
CA LEU A 92 16.05 -7.52 14.63
C LEU A 92 17.05 -7.16 15.74
N GLN A 93 16.57 -6.82 16.94
CA GLN A 93 17.43 -6.58 18.11
C GLN A 93 18.16 -7.84 18.57
N ASN A 94 17.53 -9.01 18.45
CA ASN A 94 18.13 -10.29 18.85
C ASN A 94 19.13 -10.86 17.82
N GLN A 95 19.31 -10.20 16.67
CA GLN A 95 20.23 -10.60 15.59
C GLN A 95 21.44 -9.67 15.45
N MET A 96 21.51 -8.61 16.26
CA MET A 96 22.65 -7.70 16.40
C MET A 96 23.39 -7.97 17.71
#